data_AF-A0A7X6K819-F1
#
_entry.id   AF-A0A7X6K819-F1
#
_cell.length_a   1.000
_cell.length_b   1.000
_cell.length_c   1.000
_cell.angle_alpha   90.00
_cell.angle_beta   90.00
_cell.angle_gamma   90.00
#
_symmetry.space_group_name_H-M   'P 1'
#
loop_
_entity.id
_entity.type
_entity.pdbx_description
1 polymer ?
#
loop_
_entity_poly.entity_id
_entity_poly.type
_entity_poly.pdbx_seq_one_letter_code
_entity_poly.pdbx_strand_id
1 'polypeptide(L)'
;MGLKLRLTWFDKKTEEFKGEEYSKDFGDDGSVIESLGMPLKDNINNGEFDLKKEWVPLLQPFFKNQIKPDVDNCYIAFDYRDGNW
;
A
#
# COMPACT_ATOMS: atom_id res chain seq x y z
N MET A 1 -12.74 12.24 4.95
CA MET A 1 -12.51 11.01 5.72
C MET A 1 -12.27 9.96 4.67
N GLY A 2 -11.18 9.21 4.75
CA GLY A 2 -10.96 8.19 3.74
C GLY A 2 -9.68 7.41 3.83
N LEU A 3 -9.70 6.29 3.11
CA LEU A 3 -8.65 5.30 2.96
C LEU A 3 -7.64 5.74 1.89
N LYS A 4 -6.36 5.72 2.24
CA LYS A 4 -5.26 5.75 1.27
C LYS A 4 -4.36 4.55 1.48
N LEU A 5 -3.80 4.07 0.39
CA LEU A 5 -2.78 3.04 0.38
C LEU A 5 -1.43 3.74 0.37
N ARG A 6 -0.58 3.43 1.36
CA ARG A 6 0.77 3.98 1.46
C ARG A 6 1.77 2.91 1.07
N LEU A 7 2.40 3.10 -0.09
CA LEU A 7 3.45 2.23 -0.60
C LEU A 7 4.81 2.80 -0.17
N THR A 8 5.60 2.00 0.52
CA THR A 8 6.99 2.31 0.90
C THR A 8 7.93 1.27 0.27
N TRP A 9 9.12 1.70 -0.17
CA TRP A 9 10.10 0.76 -0.70
C TRP A 9 11.54 1.13 -0.35
N PHE A 10 12.34 0.09 -0.19
CA PHE A 10 13.72 0.14 0.28
C PHE A 10 14.63 -0.68 -0.63
N ASP A 11 15.91 -0.33 -0.68
CA ASP A 11 16.91 -1.15 -1.36
C ASP A 11 17.04 -2.51 -0.66
N LYS A 12 16.98 -3.60 -1.42
CA LYS A 12 17.05 -4.95 -0.85
C LYS A 12 18.38 -5.30 -0.19
N LYS A 13 19.47 -4.64 -0.57
CA LYS A 13 20.83 -4.95 -0.11
C LYS A 13 21.25 -4.04 1.01
N THR A 14 21.00 -2.74 0.88
CA THR A 14 21.42 -1.75 1.87
C THR A 14 20.35 -1.45 2.91
N GLU A 15 19.11 -1.89 2.67
CA GLU A 15 17.92 -1.56 3.48
C GLU A 15 17.61 -0.06 3.53
N GLU A 16 18.25 0.73 2.66
CA GLU A 16 18.05 2.17 2.61
C GLU A 16 16.70 2.52 2.02
N PHE A 17 16.06 3.54 2.60
CA PHE A 17 14.81 4.10 2.09
C PHE A 17 14.99 4.67 0.69
N LYS A 18 14.15 4.24 -0.25
CA LYS A 18 14.18 4.70 -1.65
C LYS A 18 12.98 5.58 -1.98
N GLY A 19 11.83 5.39 -1.34
CA GLY A 19 10.68 6.23 -1.56
C GLY A 19 9.40 5.79 -0.87
N GLU A 20 8.44 6.70 -0.90
CA GLU A 20 7.07 6.53 -0.41
C GLU A 20 6.11 7.19 -1.42
N GLU A 21 4.97 6.54 -1.68
CA GLU A 21 3.90 7.09 -2.51
C GLU A 21 2.54 6.76 -1.89
N TYR A 22 1.64 7.74 -1.84
CA TYR A 22 0.24 7.52 -1.49
C TYR A 22 -0.61 7.38 -2.75
N SER A 23 -1.56 6.46 -2.71
CA SER A 23 -2.62 6.40 -3.69
C SER A 23 -3.54 7.63 -3.61
N LYS A 24 -4.51 7.70 -4.54
CA LYS A 24 -5.70 8.51 -4.34
C LYS A 24 -6.44 8.11 -3.05
N ASP A 25 -7.29 9.00 -2.56
CA ASP A 25 -8.25 8.71 -1.49
C ASP A 25 -9.40 7.85 -2.05
N PHE A 26 -9.72 6.76 -1.35
CA PHE A 26 -10.82 5.83 -1.65
C PHE A 26 -12.08 6.12 -0.81
N GLY A 27 -12.05 7.08 0.11
CA GLY A 27 -13.14 7.31 1.05
C GLY A 27 -13.36 6.08 1.92
N ASP A 28 -14.61 5.64 2.02
CA ASP A 28 -15.01 4.44 2.77
C ASP A 28 -14.96 3.16 1.92
N ASP A 29 -14.46 3.22 0.68
CA ASP A 29 -14.35 2.06 -0.21
C ASP A 29 -13.14 1.18 0.14
N GLY A 30 -13.39 0.12 0.90
CA GLY A 30 -12.41 -0.90 1.25
C GLY A 30 -12.20 -2.00 0.21
N SER A 31 -12.89 -1.96 -0.95
CA SER A 31 -12.88 -3.05 -1.93
C SER A 31 -11.48 -3.43 -2.42
N VAL A 32 -10.55 -2.46 -2.45
CA VAL A 32 -9.15 -2.73 -2.80
C VAL A 32 -8.49 -3.69 -1.82
N ILE A 33 -8.71 -3.55 -0.51
CA ILE A 33 -8.14 -4.44 0.53
C ILE A 33 -8.77 -5.83 0.43
N GLU A 34 -10.09 -5.89 0.22
CA GLU A 34 -10.81 -7.16 0.02
C GLU A 34 -10.32 -7.91 -1.21
N SER A 35 -9.98 -7.19 -2.30
CA SER A 35 -9.41 -7.78 -3.51
C SER A 35 -8.05 -8.44 -3.30
N LEU A 36 -7.31 -8.02 -2.26
CA LEU A 36 -6.05 -8.64 -1.83
C LEU A 36 -6.30 -9.92 -1.01
N GLY A 37 -7.56 -10.26 -0.71
CA GLY A 37 -7.94 -11.36 0.16
C GLY A 37 -7.80 -11.06 1.65
N MET A 38 -7.70 -9.79 2.03
CA MET A 38 -7.52 -9.36 3.42
C MET A 38 -8.84 -8.88 4.04
N PRO A 39 -9.13 -9.26 5.30
CA PRO A 39 -10.23 -8.64 6.05
C PRO A 39 -10.00 -7.14 6.24
N LEU A 40 -11.03 -6.31 6.19
CA LEU A 40 -10.91 -4.89 6.55
C LEU A 40 -10.61 -4.69 8.04
N LYS A 41 -11.28 -5.49 8.87
CA LYS A 41 -11.12 -5.48 10.32
C LYS A 41 -9.67 -5.83 10.67
N ASP A 42 -9.10 -5.05 11.58
CA ASP A 42 -7.75 -5.23 12.14
C ASP A 42 -6.59 -5.04 11.13
N ASN A 43 -6.85 -4.63 9.88
CA ASN A 43 -5.79 -4.36 8.90
C ASN A 43 -5.68 -2.88 8.48
N ILE A 44 -6.71 -2.07 8.75
CA ILE A 44 -6.68 -0.62 8.56
C ILE A 44 -5.99 0.04 9.77
N ASN A 45 -5.08 0.99 9.52
CA ASN A 45 -4.25 1.68 10.51
C ASN A 45 -3.45 0.73 11.43
N ASN A 46 -3.04 -0.44 10.90
CA ASN A 46 -2.36 -1.47 11.68
C ASN A 46 -0.96 -1.79 11.15
N GLY A 47 -0.16 -0.74 10.95
CA GLY A 47 1.21 -0.87 10.43
C GLY A 47 1.25 -1.13 8.92
N GLU A 48 2.32 -1.80 8.48
CA GLU A 48 2.58 -2.11 7.08
C GLU A 48 2.74 -3.62 6.86
N PHE A 49 2.42 -4.06 5.65
CA PHE A 49 2.47 -5.46 5.23
C PHE A 49 3.49 -5.64 4.11
N ASP A 50 4.19 -6.77 4.09
CA ASP A 50 5.02 -7.17 2.95
C ASP A 50 4.19 -7.22 1.66
N LEU A 51 4.64 -6.53 0.62
CA LEU A 51 3.95 -6.50 -0.65
C LEU A 51 4.16 -7.82 -1.41
N LYS A 52 3.11 -8.65 -1.45
CA LYS A 52 3.13 -9.92 -2.20
C LYS A 52 3.13 -9.65 -3.71
N LYS A 53 3.87 -10.47 -4.47
CA LYS A 53 3.94 -10.34 -5.94
C LYS A 53 2.56 -10.42 -6.61
N GLU A 54 1.68 -11.27 -6.09
CA GLU A 54 0.30 -11.43 -6.57
C GLU A 54 -0.57 -10.19 -6.39
N TRP A 55 -0.19 -9.27 -5.49
CA TRP A 55 -0.90 -8.00 -5.27
C TRP A 55 -0.47 -6.91 -6.25
N VAL A 56 0.69 -7.03 -6.90
CA VAL A 56 1.22 -6.00 -7.81
C VAL A 56 0.21 -5.63 -8.90
N PRO A 57 -0.42 -6.58 -9.63
CA PRO A 57 -1.38 -6.22 -10.68
C PRO A 57 -2.63 -5.50 -10.15
N LEU A 58 -3.01 -5.77 -8.90
CA LEU A 58 -4.16 -5.15 -8.24
C LEU A 58 -3.84 -3.74 -7.74
N LEU A 59 -2.60 -3.51 -7.30
CA LEU A 59 -2.16 -2.26 -6.69
C LEU A 59 -1.54 -1.27 -7.68
N GLN A 60 -0.81 -1.74 -8.68
CA GLN A 60 -0.08 -0.90 -9.64
C GLN A 60 -0.92 0.21 -10.29
N PRO A 61 -2.22 0.02 -10.60
CA PRO A 61 -3.05 1.10 -11.17
C PRO A 61 -3.20 2.34 -10.29
N PHE A 62 -2.92 2.23 -8.99
CA PHE A 62 -3.06 3.32 -8.03
C PHE A 62 -1.77 4.09 -7.74
N PHE A 63 -0.64 3.64 -8.29
CA PHE A 63 0.68 4.22 -8.07
C PHE A 63 1.35 4.59 -9.40
N LYS A 64 1.98 5.76 -9.44
CA LYS A 64 2.77 6.22 -10.57
C LYS A 64 4.11 5.49 -10.62
N ASN A 65 4.72 5.23 -9.46
CA ASN A 65 5.94 4.47 -9.41
C ASN A 65 5.69 3.00 -9.78
N GLN A 66 6.59 2.42 -10.57
CA GLN A 66 6.50 1.01 -10.93
C GLN A 66 6.90 0.16 -9.71
N ILE A 67 5.97 -0.65 -9.21
CA ILE A 67 6.19 -1.54 -8.07
C ILE A 67 7.06 -2.71 -8.51
N LYS A 68 8.22 -2.88 -7.89
CA LYS A 68 9.22 -3.90 -8.26
C LYS A 68 9.62 -4.73 -7.04
N PRO A 69 8.73 -5.60 -6.53
CA PRO A 69 9.02 -6.40 -5.33
C PRO A 69 10.13 -7.44 -5.56
N ASP A 70 10.58 -7.65 -6.80
CA ASP A 70 11.78 -8.45 -7.09
C ASP A 70 13.07 -7.69 -6.83
N VAL A 71 13.06 -6.37 -6.98
CA VAL A 71 14.23 -5.49 -6.90
C VAL A 71 14.33 -4.81 -5.53
N ASP A 72 13.19 -4.38 -4.98
CA ASP A 72 13.10 -3.58 -3.76
C ASP A 72 12.30 -4.33 -2.68
N ASN A 73 12.57 -4.05 -1.41
CA ASN A 73 11.71 -4.45 -0.30
C ASN A 73 10.53 -3.48 -0.28
N CYS A 74 9.36 -3.94 -0.69
CA CYS A 74 8.15 -3.12 -0.81
C CYS A 74 7.15 -3.47 0.29
N TYR A 75 6.58 -2.45 0.92
CA TYR A 75 5.56 -2.59 1.95
C TYR A 75 4.34 -1.74 1.62
N ILE A 76 3.17 -2.17 2.09
CA ILE A 76 1.90 -1.47 1.90
C ILE A 76 1.20 -1.27 3.24
N ALA A 77 0.75 -0.05 3.52
CA ALA A 77 -0.10 0.26 4.66
C ALA A 77 -1.47 0.76 4.20
N PHE A 78 -2.50 0.47 5.01
CA PHE A 78 -3.89 0.85 4.77
C PHE A 78 -4.29 1.93 5.75
N ASP A 79 -4.04 3.17 5.39
CA ASP A 79 -4.18 4.31 6.29
C ASP A 79 -5.57 4.93 6.08
N TYR A 80 -6.36 5.04 7.15
CA TYR A 80 -7.68 5.69 7.13
C TYR A 80 -7.68 6.86 8.10
N ARG A 81 -8.03 8.06 7.62
CA ARG A 81 -8.15 9.23 8.50
C ARG A 81 -9.36 10.07 8.16
N ASP A 82 -9.83 10.76 9.19
CA ASP A 82 -10.89 11.74 9.05
C ASP A 82 -10.38 13.05 8.44
N GLY A 83 -11.22 13.74 7.66
CA GLY A 83 -10.85 14.98 6.95
C GLY A 83 -10.27 14.80 5.54
N ASN A 84 -9.86 15.91 4.92
CA ASN A 84 -9.10 15.91 3.67
C ASN A 84 -7.62 15.83 4.01
N TRP A 85 -6.99 14.73 3.64
CA TRP A 85 -5.56 14.46 3.82
C TRP A 85 -5.01 13.79 2.58
#